data_AF-A0A5K3ERX0-F1
#
_entry.id   AF-A0A5K3ERX0-F1
#
_cell.length_a   1.000
_cell.length_b   1.000
_cell.length_c   1.000
_cell.angle_alpha   90.00
_cell.angle_beta   90.00
_cell.angle_gamma   90.00
#
_symmetry.space_group_name_H-M   'P 1'
#
loop_
_entity.id
_entity.type
_entity.pdbx_description
1 polymer ?
#
loop_
_entity_poly.entity_id
_entity_poly.type
_entity_poly.pdbx_seq_one_letter_code
_entity_poly.pdbx_strand_id
1 'polypeptide(L)'
;MECDEPIEVTPGKNEGEDCEEGVVPKLAADATHPSQRPHPQQTVHAEVRLTRSSTASRETVCQLIDEYLRAKGTCNVPTVLESSFSEDLGTMQSFLKDNIASISLTTDDTDSPTGKDQISASLNLQTAPLMIHVYRLVSGDEADPTHETIEVSSEIIRGGTRWALPSPEFDGLWDTLVYDSTVKRDLLKYSESALLFADFEVSQHVIVWNRVIFLHGPPGTGKTSLCRALAHKLSIRLSHRFTSAALIEINTVNLMSKWFSESARLVSQMFSSILEYLEDPDHLVCVLVDEVESLTAVRKSVAAACEPSDAIRVVNAVLTHLDQLKHHPNVLVMATSNVTDVLDPAFLDRADIRAYIGPPSVAAIYAIYSSCLNELIRVGLIERQKSGLLSYRVLSALQFTESQVTAASLAVWRLAQRSVGLNGRTLRKLPLLAHAFHLTSRPPDRLHAPTTTTQQAEHCKLATSFRGHNKENISPSLNTPSRASAVPLLAFIEALQMAVDCQFADSRMIAGVTDESHLSAGDKEAGSCKTTSIHVDI
;
A
#
# COMPACT_ATOMS: atom_id res chain seq x y z
N MET A 1 20.26 28.57 19.80
CA MET A 1 20.53 27.24 19.22
C MET A 1 19.48 27.06 18.17
N GLU A 2 19.84 27.37 16.93
CA GLU A 2 19.01 27.09 15.76
C GLU A 2 18.83 25.57 15.68
N CYS A 3 17.60 25.10 15.65
CA CYS A 3 17.27 23.71 15.43
C CYS A 3 17.34 23.47 13.92
N ASP A 4 18.18 22.55 13.48
CA ASP A 4 18.17 22.09 12.09
C ASP A 4 16.79 21.53 11.74
N GLU A 5 16.20 22.02 10.65
CA GLU A 5 14.93 21.52 10.13
C GLU A 5 15.12 20.09 9.57
N PRO A 6 14.20 19.16 9.85
CA PRO A 6 14.28 17.80 9.29
C PRO A 6 14.07 17.81 7.77
N ILE A 7 14.60 16.78 7.11
CA ILE A 7 14.48 16.60 5.66
C ILE A 7 13.01 16.39 5.30
N GLU A 8 12.37 17.44 4.81
CA GLU A 8 11.01 17.38 4.28
C GLU A 8 11.06 16.79 2.88
N VAL A 9 10.53 15.58 2.69
CA VAL A 9 10.37 14.99 1.36
C VAL A 9 9.06 15.51 0.78
N THR A 10 9.03 16.79 0.40
CA THR A 10 7.89 17.42 -0.29
C THR A 10 7.99 17.21 -1.80
N PRO A 11 6.91 16.79 -2.49
CA PRO A 11 6.91 16.70 -3.94
C PRO A 11 6.90 18.13 -4.54
N GLY A 12 7.97 18.49 -5.24
CA GLY A 12 8.19 19.82 -5.79
C GLY A 12 7.07 20.30 -6.72
N LYS A 13 6.53 21.50 -6.42
CA LYS A 13 5.84 22.36 -7.38
C LYS A 13 6.91 23.15 -8.15
N ASN A 14 6.97 22.97 -9.47
CA ASN A 14 7.75 23.85 -10.34
C ASN A 14 6.94 25.12 -10.61
N GLU A 15 7.27 26.21 -9.93
CA GLU A 15 6.95 27.57 -10.39
C GLU A 15 8.19 28.13 -11.09
N GLY A 16 8.00 28.61 -12.32
CA GLY A 16 9.07 29.13 -13.16
C GLY A 16 9.37 30.58 -12.83
N GLU A 17 10.65 30.89 -12.68
CA GLU A 17 11.16 32.27 -12.72
C GLU A 17 12.33 32.33 -13.72
N ASP A 18 12.15 33.22 -14.69
CA ASP A 18 13.13 33.64 -15.69
C ASP A 18 14.24 34.46 -15.00
N CYS A 19 15.51 34.12 -15.23
CA CYS A 19 16.64 34.96 -14.86
C CYS A 19 17.67 35.04 -16.00
N GLU A 20 18.05 36.29 -16.29
CA GLU A 20 18.79 36.82 -17.43
C GLU A 20 20.26 36.34 -17.54
N GLU A 21 20.75 36.34 -18.79
CA GLU A 21 22.12 35.99 -19.19
C GLU A 21 23.18 36.98 -18.70
N GLY A 22 24.15 36.50 -17.92
CA GLY A 22 25.39 37.19 -17.58
C GLY A 22 26.60 36.53 -18.23
N VAL A 23 27.20 37.21 -19.20
CA VAL A 23 28.38 36.79 -19.99
C VAL A 23 29.68 36.92 -19.17
N VAL A 24 30.50 35.86 -19.11
CA VAL A 24 31.90 35.89 -18.63
C VAL A 24 32.79 35.05 -19.58
N PRO A 25 34.03 35.48 -19.93
CA PRO A 25 34.67 35.08 -21.18
C PRO A 25 35.49 33.78 -21.14
N LYS A 26 35.54 33.12 -22.31
CA LYS A 26 36.35 31.93 -22.65
C LYS A 26 37.85 32.15 -22.45
N LEU A 27 38.49 31.30 -21.66
CA LEU A 27 39.91 30.94 -21.82
C LEU A 27 39.99 29.58 -22.50
N ALA A 28 40.68 29.51 -23.63
CA ALA A 28 40.96 28.28 -24.37
C ALA A 28 42.25 27.63 -23.84
N ALA A 29 42.21 26.33 -23.53
CA ALA A 29 43.39 25.47 -23.51
C ALA A 29 43.00 23.98 -23.61
N ASP A 30 43.60 23.34 -24.61
CA ASP A 30 43.84 21.91 -24.85
C ASP A 30 42.70 20.88 -24.90
N ALA A 31 42.46 20.44 -26.14
CA ALA A 31 41.75 19.23 -26.50
C ALA A 31 42.61 17.99 -26.20
N THR A 32 42.34 17.37 -25.06
CA THR A 32 42.53 15.92 -24.86
C THR A 32 41.19 15.36 -24.40
N HIS A 33 40.67 14.39 -25.15
CA HIS A 33 39.39 13.73 -24.85
C HIS A 33 39.35 13.28 -23.38
N PRO A 34 38.40 13.76 -22.55
CA PRO A 34 38.18 13.13 -21.27
C PRO A 34 37.51 11.79 -21.55
N SER A 35 38.28 10.72 -21.35
CA SER A 35 37.75 9.38 -21.07
C SER A 35 36.55 9.51 -20.13
N GLN A 36 35.38 9.10 -20.61
CA GLN A 36 34.15 9.03 -19.84
C GLN A 36 34.47 8.36 -18.50
N ARG A 37 34.29 9.09 -17.39
CA ARG A 37 34.28 8.46 -16.06
C ARG A 37 33.21 7.37 -16.14
N PRO A 38 33.49 6.11 -15.75
CA PRO A 38 32.45 5.10 -15.71
C PRO A 38 31.36 5.63 -14.77
N HIS A 39 30.15 5.82 -15.30
CA HIS A 39 28.98 6.03 -14.46
C HIS A 39 28.95 4.88 -13.43
N PRO A 40 28.73 5.16 -12.14
CA PRO A 40 28.64 4.09 -11.14
C PRO A 40 27.58 3.09 -11.63
N GLN A 41 27.99 1.84 -11.84
CA GLN A 41 27.09 0.81 -12.34
C GLN A 41 25.95 0.66 -11.33
N GLN A 42 24.72 0.80 -11.80
CA GLN A 42 23.52 0.69 -10.97
C GLN A 42 23.42 -0.74 -10.41
N THR A 43 23.32 -0.87 -9.09
CA THR A 43 23.15 -2.17 -8.42
C THR A 43 21.78 -2.74 -8.74
N VAL A 44 21.75 -4.01 -9.13
CA VAL A 44 20.52 -4.75 -9.40
C VAL A 44 20.23 -5.63 -8.20
N HIS A 45 19.05 -5.43 -7.60
CA HIS A 45 18.56 -6.21 -6.48
C HIS A 45 17.70 -7.36 -7.04
N ALA A 46 18.14 -8.59 -6.80
CA ALA A 46 17.44 -9.80 -7.18
C ALA A 46 16.79 -10.43 -5.94
N GLU A 47 15.47 -10.28 -5.81
CA GLU A 47 14.70 -10.86 -4.71
C GLU A 47 14.19 -12.24 -5.12
N VAL A 48 14.75 -13.27 -4.49
CA VAL A 48 14.55 -14.69 -4.84
C VAL A 48 13.66 -15.32 -3.78
N ARG A 49 12.41 -15.60 -4.15
CA ARG A 49 11.43 -16.26 -3.28
C ARG A 49 11.54 -17.77 -3.43
N LEU A 50 11.84 -18.46 -2.33
CA LEU A 50 11.88 -19.92 -2.29
C LEU A 50 10.48 -20.55 -2.26
N THR A 51 10.35 -21.77 -2.78
CA THR A 51 9.16 -22.60 -2.59
C THR A 51 9.04 -23.03 -1.12
N ARG A 52 7.82 -23.32 -0.67
CA ARG A 52 7.55 -23.77 0.71
C ARG A 52 8.28 -25.08 1.06
N SER A 53 8.46 -25.95 0.08
CA SER A 53 9.09 -27.26 0.22
C SER A 53 10.61 -27.24 0.05
N SER A 54 11.21 -26.10 -0.31
CA SER A 54 12.65 -26.04 -0.52
C SER A 54 13.41 -26.30 0.79
N THR A 55 14.51 -27.01 0.71
CA THR A 55 15.48 -27.17 1.81
C THR A 55 16.89 -26.74 1.40
N ALA A 56 17.00 -26.07 0.25
CA ALA A 56 18.27 -25.64 -0.29
C ALA A 56 18.94 -24.58 0.61
N SER A 57 20.27 -24.68 0.74
CA SER A 57 21.06 -23.67 1.46
C SER A 57 21.08 -22.36 0.68
N ARG A 58 21.13 -21.24 1.40
CA ARG A 58 21.22 -19.89 0.83
C ARG A 58 22.38 -19.76 -0.15
N GLU A 59 23.55 -20.25 0.22
CA GLU A 59 24.77 -20.18 -0.60
C GLU A 59 24.58 -20.86 -1.96
N THR A 60 24.01 -22.07 -1.96
CA THR A 60 23.72 -22.82 -3.18
C THR A 60 22.73 -22.06 -4.07
N VAL A 61 21.67 -21.49 -3.48
CA VAL A 61 20.68 -20.71 -4.21
C VAL A 61 21.33 -19.45 -4.81
N CYS A 62 22.12 -18.70 -4.03
CA CYS A 62 22.79 -17.51 -4.51
C CYS A 62 23.73 -17.81 -5.69
N GLN A 63 24.53 -18.87 -5.60
CA GLN A 63 25.45 -19.26 -6.66
C GLN A 63 24.71 -19.62 -7.96
N LEU A 64 23.66 -20.45 -7.86
CA LEU A 64 22.89 -20.87 -9.04
C LEU A 64 22.08 -19.72 -9.64
N ILE A 65 21.57 -18.80 -8.82
CA ILE A 65 20.87 -17.61 -9.30
C ILE A 65 21.83 -16.62 -9.97
N ASP A 66 23.01 -16.39 -9.42
CA ASP A 66 24.02 -15.55 -10.08
C ASP A 66 24.34 -16.13 -11.46
N GLU A 67 24.68 -17.41 -11.55
CA GLU A 67 24.98 -18.08 -12.82
C GLU A 67 23.80 -17.98 -13.82
N TYR A 68 22.56 -18.22 -13.36
CA TYR A 68 21.37 -18.09 -14.18
C TYR A 68 21.15 -16.65 -14.69
N LEU A 69 21.28 -15.65 -13.84
CA LEU A 69 21.09 -14.24 -14.21
C LEU A 69 22.20 -13.75 -15.16
N ARG A 70 23.44 -14.19 -14.94
CA ARG A 70 24.57 -13.91 -15.86
C ARG A 70 24.34 -14.55 -17.22
N ALA A 71 23.88 -15.80 -17.26
CA ALA A 71 23.58 -16.51 -18.51
C ALA A 71 22.45 -15.85 -19.32
N LYS A 72 21.43 -15.30 -18.64
CA LYS A 72 20.30 -14.60 -19.27
C LYS A 72 20.70 -13.33 -20.05
N GLY A 73 21.82 -12.70 -19.69
CA GLY A 73 22.33 -11.55 -20.43
C GLY A 73 21.54 -10.26 -20.16
N THR A 74 20.96 -9.66 -21.20
CA THR A 74 20.32 -8.34 -21.08
C THR A 74 18.84 -8.48 -20.70
N CYS A 75 18.40 -7.74 -19.69
CA CYS A 75 16.99 -7.71 -19.28
C CYS A 75 16.51 -6.29 -19.03
N ASN A 76 15.20 -6.07 -19.21
CA ASN A 76 14.56 -4.83 -18.81
C ASN A 76 14.20 -4.90 -17.32
N VAL A 77 14.52 -3.86 -16.54
CA VAL A 77 14.18 -3.77 -15.12
C VAL A 77 13.18 -2.62 -14.91
N PRO A 78 12.13 -2.76 -14.07
CA PRO A 78 11.82 -3.91 -13.20
C PRO A 78 11.16 -5.08 -13.98
N THR A 79 11.46 -6.31 -13.57
CA THR A 79 10.87 -7.53 -14.15
C THR A 79 10.73 -8.63 -13.11
N VAL A 80 9.61 -9.37 -13.15
CA VAL A 80 9.41 -10.60 -12.38
C VAL A 80 9.55 -11.80 -13.31
N LEU A 81 10.39 -12.74 -12.90
CA LEU A 81 10.59 -14.03 -13.57
C LEU A 81 9.84 -15.10 -12.77
N GLU A 82 8.74 -15.56 -13.34
CA GLU A 82 7.93 -16.64 -12.78
C GLU A 82 8.25 -17.96 -13.49
N SER A 83 8.14 -19.05 -12.72
CA SER A 83 8.24 -20.52 -12.98
C SER A 83 8.31 -21.13 -14.40
N SER A 84 8.12 -20.40 -15.48
CA SER A 84 8.54 -20.78 -16.83
C SER A 84 10.00 -20.36 -17.07
N PHE A 85 10.95 -21.05 -16.41
CA PHE A 85 12.37 -20.97 -16.76
C PHE A 85 12.57 -21.68 -18.10
N SER A 86 12.15 -21.03 -19.19
CA SER A 86 12.20 -21.58 -20.56
C SER A 86 13.48 -21.13 -21.25
N GLU A 87 14.59 -21.84 -21.00
CA GLU A 87 15.79 -21.87 -21.85
C GLU A 87 16.67 -23.04 -21.40
N ASP A 88 17.44 -23.60 -22.34
CA ASP A 88 18.23 -24.84 -22.24
C ASP A 88 19.28 -24.81 -21.10
N LEU A 89 18.88 -25.08 -19.86
CA LEU A 89 19.74 -25.04 -18.67
C LEU A 89 20.02 -26.40 -18.00
N GLY A 90 19.62 -27.52 -18.61
CA GLY A 90 19.93 -28.86 -18.12
C GLY A 90 19.51 -29.11 -16.65
N THR A 91 20.47 -29.51 -15.80
CA THR A 91 20.25 -29.83 -14.38
C THR A 91 19.93 -28.63 -13.49
N MET A 92 20.31 -27.40 -13.89
CA MET A 92 19.94 -26.19 -13.15
C MET A 92 18.43 -25.94 -13.22
N GLN A 93 17.79 -26.26 -14.36
CA GLN A 93 16.37 -26.02 -14.57
C GLN A 93 15.50 -26.81 -13.58
N SER A 94 15.83 -28.08 -13.30
CA SER A 94 15.11 -28.87 -12.30
C SER A 94 15.26 -28.27 -10.90
N PHE A 95 16.47 -27.84 -10.52
CA PHE A 95 16.69 -27.21 -9.22
C PHE A 95 15.88 -25.92 -9.07
N LEU A 96 15.94 -25.03 -10.06
CA LEU A 96 15.22 -23.76 -10.05
C LEU A 96 13.71 -23.98 -9.94
N LYS A 97 13.18 -24.94 -10.70
CA LYS A 97 11.74 -25.26 -10.69
C LYS A 97 11.26 -25.82 -9.35
N ASP A 98 12.08 -26.64 -8.69
CA ASP A 98 11.71 -27.29 -7.43
C ASP A 98 11.86 -26.35 -6.22
N ASN A 99 12.85 -25.44 -6.27
CA ASN A 99 13.25 -24.63 -5.12
C ASN A 99 12.82 -23.16 -5.19
N ILE A 100 12.56 -22.61 -6.38
CA ILE A 100 12.34 -21.17 -6.58
C ILE A 100 10.94 -20.91 -7.10
N ALA A 101 10.19 -20.10 -6.35
CA ALA A 101 8.84 -19.69 -6.71
C ALA A 101 8.84 -18.51 -7.69
N SER A 102 9.68 -17.50 -7.45
CA SER A 102 9.78 -16.30 -8.29
C SER A 102 11.10 -15.55 -8.06
N ILE A 103 11.56 -14.83 -9.07
CA ILE A 103 12.71 -13.92 -8.98
C ILE A 103 12.25 -12.53 -9.43
N SER A 104 12.31 -11.54 -8.53
CA SER A 104 12.01 -10.15 -8.87
C SER A 104 13.32 -9.37 -9.02
N LEU A 105 13.49 -8.72 -10.17
CA LEU A 105 14.64 -7.85 -10.46
C LEU A 105 14.19 -6.40 -10.35
N THR A 106 14.87 -5.65 -9.48
CA THR A 106 14.63 -4.22 -9.26
C THR A 106 15.95 -3.46 -9.20
N THR A 107 15.91 -2.16 -9.45
CA THR A 107 17.01 -1.23 -9.21
C THR A 107 16.55 -0.16 -8.25
N ASP A 108 17.49 0.55 -7.64
CA ASP A 108 17.18 1.61 -6.69
C ASP A 108 16.28 2.73 -7.23
N ASP A 109 16.17 2.94 -8.55
CA ASP A 109 15.38 4.03 -9.13
C ASP A 109 14.04 3.62 -9.76
N THR A 110 13.59 2.36 -9.60
CA THR A 110 12.43 1.86 -10.37
C THR A 110 11.04 2.34 -9.92
N ASP A 111 10.91 3.06 -8.80
CA ASP A 111 9.63 3.19 -8.10
C ASP A 111 8.72 4.37 -8.51
N SER A 112 9.12 5.27 -9.42
CA SER A 112 8.24 6.37 -9.88
C SER A 112 7.61 6.11 -11.26
N PRO A 113 6.28 6.07 -11.40
CA PRO A 113 5.60 5.94 -12.70
C PRO A 113 5.77 7.18 -13.60
N THR A 114 6.10 8.34 -13.02
CA THR A 114 6.15 9.66 -13.66
C THR A 114 7.57 10.19 -13.91
N GLY A 115 8.62 9.53 -13.40
CA GLY A 115 10.01 9.93 -13.62
C GLY A 115 10.35 10.02 -15.10
N LYS A 116 10.73 11.23 -15.55
CA LYS A 116 11.12 11.53 -16.95
C LYS A 116 12.36 10.77 -17.43
N ASP A 117 13.15 10.20 -16.51
CA ASP A 117 14.51 9.76 -16.81
C ASP A 117 14.74 8.26 -16.98
N GLN A 118 13.74 7.37 -16.83
CA GLN A 118 14.02 5.93 -16.98
C GLN A 118 12.94 5.20 -17.77
N ILE A 119 13.21 5.01 -19.07
CA ILE A 119 12.75 3.84 -19.82
C ILE A 119 13.13 2.61 -18.99
N SER A 120 12.33 1.53 -19.00
CA SER A 120 12.73 0.23 -18.44
C SER A 120 14.19 -0.01 -18.79
N ALA A 121 15.09 0.08 -17.80
CA ALA A 121 16.50 0.14 -18.10
C ALA A 121 16.90 -1.23 -18.63
N SER A 122 17.28 -1.27 -19.91
CA SER A 122 17.85 -2.47 -20.49
C SER A 122 19.25 -2.61 -19.88
N LEU A 123 19.36 -3.48 -18.89
CA LEU A 123 20.57 -3.69 -18.12
C LEU A 123 21.21 -5.00 -18.52
N ASN A 124 22.52 -4.97 -18.72
CA ASN A 124 23.29 -6.18 -18.97
C ASN A 124 23.63 -6.84 -17.62
N LEU A 125 22.93 -7.94 -17.31
CA LEU A 125 23.15 -8.70 -16.08
C LEU A 125 24.51 -9.39 -16.04
N GLN A 126 25.20 -9.59 -17.16
CA GLN A 126 26.53 -10.22 -17.19
C GLN A 126 27.58 -9.42 -16.41
N THR A 127 27.47 -8.09 -16.39
CA THR A 127 28.47 -7.20 -15.81
C THR A 127 27.93 -6.34 -14.67
N ALA A 128 26.61 -6.26 -14.49
CA ALA A 128 26.02 -5.44 -13.44
C ALA A 128 26.37 -5.97 -12.03
N PRO A 129 26.56 -5.10 -11.03
CA PRO A 129 26.65 -5.53 -9.63
C PRO A 129 25.29 -6.11 -9.21
N LEU A 130 25.29 -7.40 -8.86
CA LEU A 130 24.09 -8.14 -8.44
C LEU A 130 24.08 -8.29 -6.92
N MET A 131 22.95 -7.94 -6.29
CA MET A 131 22.70 -8.19 -4.88
C MET A 131 21.52 -9.16 -4.75
N ILE A 132 21.79 -10.39 -4.32
CA ILE A 132 20.80 -11.48 -4.27
C ILE A 132 20.23 -11.60 -2.86
N HIS A 133 18.92 -11.40 -2.76
CA HIS A 133 18.13 -11.46 -1.54
C HIS A 133 17.28 -12.72 -1.55
N VAL A 134 17.77 -13.79 -0.92
CA VAL A 134 17.03 -15.05 -0.81
C VAL A 134 16.11 -14.98 0.41
N TYR A 135 14.83 -15.29 0.21
CA TYR A 135 13.84 -15.31 1.29
C TYR A 135 12.78 -16.39 1.09
N ARG A 136 12.09 -16.71 2.18
CA ARG A 136 10.93 -17.59 2.20
C ARG A 136 9.81 -16.90 2.97
N LEU A 137 8.58 -17.04 2.48
CA LEU A 137 7.42 -16.57 3.22
C LEU A 137 7.17 -17.48 4.43
N VAL A 138 6.86 -16.87 5.57
CA VAL A 138 6.45 -17.59 6.78
C VAL A 138 5.21 -18.45 6.46
N SER A 139 5.13 -19.64 7.05
CA SER A 139 4.08 -20.63 6.77
C SER A 139 3.67 -21.40 8.03
N GLY A 140 2.47 -21.96 8.04
CA GLY A 140 1.91 -22.62 9.23
C GLY A 140 1.34 -21.59 10.21
N ASP A 141 1.20 -21.98 11.48
CA ASP A 141 0.56 -21.16 12.52
C ASP A 141 1.33 -19.84 12.79
N GLU A 142 2.63 -19.80 12.51
CA GLU A 142 3.45 -18.58 12.64
C GLU A 142 3.14 -17.52 11.57
N ALA A 143 2.48 -17.91 10.47
CA ALA A 143 2.09 -16.97 9.42
C ALA A 143 0.87 -16.14 9.80
N ASP A 144 0.05 -16.64 10.74
CA ASP A 144 -1.14 -15.96 11.21
C ASP A 144 -0.76 -14.81 12.15
N PRO A 145 -1.54 -13.71 12.17
CA PRO A 145 -1.29 -12.60 13.08
C PRO A 145 -1.43 -13.05 14.53
N THR A 146 -0.39 -12.80 15.32
CA THR A 146 -0.43 -13.02 16.76
C THR A 146 -0.91 -11.74 17.44
N HIS A 147 -2.04 -11.82 18.13
CA HIS A 147 -2.52 -10.68 18.91
C HIS A 147 -1.83 -10.68 20.28
N GLU A 148 -1.12 -9.60 20.60
CA GLU A 148 -0.61 -9.39 21.95
C GLU A 148 -1.80 -9.12 22.87
N THR A 149 -2.18 -10.15 23.62
CA THR A 149 -3.31 -10.10 24.54
C THR A 149 -2.81 -9.91 25.96
N ILE A 150 -3.43 -8.98 26.68
CA ILE A 150 -3.15 -8.76 28.09
C ILE A 150 -4.42 -9.04 28.89
N GLU A 151 -4.30 -9.91 29.88
CA GLU A 151 -5.39 -10.25 30.79
C GLU A 151 -5.50 -9.22 31.91
N VAL A 152 -6.68 -8.62 32.04
CA VAL A 152 -6.98 -7.61 33.05
C VAL A 152 -8.33 -7.89 33.65
N SER A 153 -8.37 -8.14 34.96
CA SER A 153 -9.64 -8.22 35.70
C SER A 153 -10.69 -9.15 35.06
N SER A 154 -10.24 -10.25 34.42
CA SER A 154 -11.02 -11.26 33.68
C SER A 154 -11.41 -10.93 32.23
N GLU A 155 -10.88 -9.84 31.65
CA GLU A 155 -11.02 -9.50 30.23
C GLU A 155 -9.68 -9.59 29.48
N ILE A 156 -9.73 -10.14 28.26
CA ILE A 156 -8.56 -10.25 27.37
C ILE A 156 -8.57 -9.05 26.42
N ILE A 157 -7.63 -8.12 26.62
CA ILE A 157 -7.53 -6.91 25.79
C ILE A 157 -6.40 -7.07 24.78
N ARG A 158 -6.67 -6.76 23.51
CA ARG A 158 -5.67 -6.78 22.43
C ARG A 158 -4.88 -5.47 22.44
N GLY A 159 -3.60 -5.52 22.79
CA GLY A 159 -2.67 -4.38 22.83
C GLY A 159 -2.07 -4.05 21.46
N GLY A 160 -1.73 -5.08 20.68
CA GLY A 160 -1.14 -4.94 19.35
C GLY A 160 -1.30 -6.22 18.52
N THR A 161 -0.95 -6.13 17.24
CA THR A 161 -0.92 -7.28 16.33
C THR A 161 0.49 -7.46 15.81
N ARG A 162 1.06 -8.65 15.99
CA ARG A 162 2.39 -9.02 15.54
C ARG A 162 2.31 -9.95 14.34
N TRP A 163 3.19 -9.68 13.38
CA TRP A 163 3.37 -10.44 12.16
C TRP A 163 4.82 -10.89 12.05
N ALA A 164 5.05 -12.20 11.85
CA ALA A 164 6.36 -12.68 11.45
C ALA A 164 6.63 -12.27 9.99
N LEU A 165 7.84 -11.82 9.69
CA LEU A 165 8.25 -11.36 8.37
C LEU A 165 9.35 -12.26 7.80
N PRO A 166 9.35 -12.53 6.47
CA PRO A 166 8.42 -12.02 5.45
C PRO A 166 7.03 -12.70 5.47
N SER A 167 5.97 -11.92 5.71
CA SER A 167 4.58 -12.45 5.82
C SER A 167 3.93 -12.68 4.45
N PRO A 168 3.18 -13.77 4.23
CA PRO A 168 2.39 -13.97 3.03
C PRO A 168 1.27 -12.94 2.82
N GLU A 169 0.79 -12.28 3.89
CA GLU A 169 -0.24 -11.24 3.78
C GLU A 169 0.28 -9.94 3.13
N PHE A 170 1.58 -9.69 3.24
CA PHE A 170 2.21 -8.48 2.71
C PHE A 170 2.96 -8.76 1.39
N ASP A 171 2.98 -10.01 0.92
CA ASP A 171 3.62 -10.40 -0.34
C ASP A 171 2.96 -9.68 -1.53
N GLY A 172 3.78 -9.02 -2.35
CA GLY A 172 3.32 -8.17 -3.47
C GLY A 172 2.71 -6.82 -3.07
N LEU A 173 2.48 -6.53 -1.78
CA LEU A 173 1.86 -5.27 -1.34
C LEU A 173 2.68 -4.05 -1.80
N TRP A 174 4.01 -4.14 -1.76
CA TRP A 174 4.93 -3.09 -2.21
C TRP A 174 4.70 -2.63 -3.66
N ASP A 175 4.46 -3.58 -4.56
CA ASP A 175 4.29 -3.32 -5.99
C ASP A 175 2.88 -2.79 -6.31
N THR A 176 1.89 -3.14 -5.48
CA THR A 176 0.53 -2.60 -5.61
C THR A 176 0.45 -1.13 -5.18
N LEU A 177 1.34 -0.66 -4.33
CA LEU A 177 1.33 0.74 -3.90
C LEU A 177 2.01 1.62 -4.95
N VAL A 178 1.21 2.49 -5.55
CA VAL A 178 1.64 3.41 -6.61
C VAL A 178 1.59 4.84 -6.07
N TYR A 179 2.76 5.48 -6.07
CA TYR A 179 2.93 6.88 -5.69
C TYR A 179 3.68 7.61 -6.80
N ASP A 180 3.38 8.90 -6.99
CA ASP A 180 4.08 9.72 -7.99
C ASP A 180 5.49 10.13 -7.51
N SER A 181 5.64 10.27 -6.19
CA SER A 181 6.90 10.62 -5.53
C SER A 181 7.84 9.43 -5.41
N THR A 182 9.10 9.71 -5.13
CA THR A 182 10.14 8.72 -4.82
C THR A 182 10.02 8.17 -3.40
N VAL A 183 8.90 8.41 -2.71
CA VAL A 183 8.73 8.10 -1.29
C VAL A 183 9.06 6.65 -0.94
N LYS A 184 8.66 5.67 -1.76
CA LYS A 184 8.99 4.26 -1.52
C LYS A 184 10.50 4.03 -1.48
N ARG A 185 11.19 4.51 -2.51
CA ARG A 185 12.65 4.44 -2.61
C ARG A 185 13.32 5.14 -1.44
N ASP A 186 12.91 6.37 -1.15
CA ASP A 186 13.57 7.21 -0.17
C ASP A 186 13.40 6.64 1.24
N LEU A 187 12.21 6.12 1.57
CA LEU A 187 11.96 5.38 2.81
C LEU A 187 12.80 4.11 2.92
N LEU A 188 12.86 3.30 1.85
CA LEU A 188 13.64 2.06 1.85
C LEU A 188 15.14 2.34 2.05
N LYS A 189 15.70 3.29 1.26
CA LYS A 189 17.11 3.68 1.36
C LYS A 189 17.46 4.25 2.72
N TYR A 190 16.60 5.11 3.27
CA TYR A 190 16.77 5.66 4.60
C TYR A 190 16.77 4.54 5.65
N SER A 191 15.80 3.63 5.61
CA SER A 191 15.72 2.51 6.57
C SER A 191 16.93 1.58 6.48
N GLU A 192 17.38 1.22 5.27
CA GLU A 192 18.61 0.42 5.07
C GLU A 192 19.83 1.15 5.66
N SER A 193 19.97 2.46 5.38
CA SER A 193 21.08 3.26 5.88
C SER A 193 21.04 3.43 7.40
N ALA A 194 19.87 3.64 7.99
CA ALA A 194 19.72 3.86 9.42
C ALA A 194 20.01 2.58 10.22
N LEU A 195 19.64 1.41 9.69
CA LEU A 195 20.02 0.12 10.28
C LEU A 195 21.51 -0.18 10.09
N LEU A 196 22.09 0.20 8.95
CA LEU A 196 23.55 0.10 8.73
C LEU A 196 24.34 0.97 9.72
N PHE A 197 23.89 2.20 9.97
CA PHE A 197 24.52 3.09 10.95
C PHE A 197 24.46 2.51 12.37
N ALA A 198 23.37 1.82 12.70
CA ALA A 198 23.22 1.12 13.96
C ALA A 198 24.18 -0.07 14.08
N ASP A 199 24.36 -0.85 13.00
CA ASP A 199 25.31 -1.98 12.96
C ASP A 199 26.77 -1.53 13.11
N PHE A 200 27.12 -0.34 12.60
CA PHE A 200 28.46 0.24 12.80
C PHE A 200 28.62 0.97 14.14
N GLU A 201 27.65 0.90 15.04
CA GLU A 201 27.66 1.53 16.36
C GLU A 201 28.03 3.02 16.30
N VAL A 202 27.56 3.71 15.24
CA VAL A 202 27.87 5.13 15.07
C VAL A 202 27.29 5.90 16.26
N SER A 203 28.05 6.85 16.81
CA SER A 203 27.63 7.56 18.02
C SER A 203 26.49 8.54 17.74
N GLN A 204 25.34 8.30 18.36
CA GLN A 204 24.17 9.19 18.31
C GLN A 204 24.42 10.58 18.91
N HIS A 205 25.49 10.75 19.71
CA HIS A 205 25.88 12.05 20.27
C HIS A 205 26.57 12.97 19.26
N VAL A 206 27.13 12.40 18.18
CA VAL A 206 27.83 13.14 17.13
C VAL A 206 26.92 13.33 15.93
N ILE A 207 26.22 12.27 15.53
CA ILE A 207 25.28 12.28 14.42
C ILE A 207 23.93 11.85 14.98
N VAL A 208 22.98 12.77 15.00
CA VAL A 208 21.65 12.52 15.57
C VAL A 208 20.79 11.77 14.55
N TRP A 209 20.28 10.60 14.92
CA TRP A 209 19.18 9.91 14.25
C TRP A 209 18.32 9.17 15.28
N ASN A 210 17.02 9.10 15.03
CA ASN A 210 16.02 8.47 15.88
C ASN A 210 15.45 7.17 15.30
N ARG A 211 15.67 6.86 14.01
CA ARG A 211 15.08 5.69 13.32
C ARG A 211 13.55 5.69 13.36
N VAL A 212 12.97 6.88 13.27
CA VAL A 212 11.53 7.09 13.24
C VAL A 212 11.13 7.65 11.88
N ILE A 213 10.20 6.96 11.23
CA ILE A 213 9.54 7.39 10.01
C ILE A 213 8.13 7.83 10.36
N PHE A 214 7.74 9.02 9.91
CA PHE A 214 6.41 9.55 10.11
C PHE A 214 5.71 9.82 8.78
N LEU A 215 4.57 9.15 8.56
CA LEU A 215 3.75 9.32 7.37
C LEU A 215 2.43 10.02 7.71
N HIS A 216 2.10 11.11 7.01
CA HIS A 216 0.84 11.81 7.22
C HIS A 216 0.13 12.10 5.90
N GLY A 217 -1.18 12.30 5.94
CA GLY A 217 -1.98 12.56 4.74
C GLY A 217 -3.43 12.14 4.89
N PRO A 218 -4.30 12.41 3.90
CA PRO A 218 -5.70 12.04 3.95
C PRO A 218 -5.93 10.53 4.18
N PRO A 219 -7.06 10.11 4.75
CA PRO A 219 -7.37 8.70 4.92
C PRO A 219 -7.52 7.99 3.57
N GLY A 220 -7.12 6.71 3.52
CA GLY A 220 -7.25 5.89 2.31
C GLY A 220 -6.16 6.10 1.25
N THR A 221 -5.08 6.82 1.56
CA THR A 221 -3.90 7.00 0.68
C THR A 221 -2.82 5.91 0.84
N GLY A 222 -3.06 4.91 1.69
CA GLY A 222 -2.20 3.73 1.80
C GLY A 222 -1.04 3.85 2.80
N LYS A 223 -1.04 4.82 3.72
CA LYS A 223 0.02 5.02 4.73
C LYS A 223 0.33 3.76 5.55
N THR A 224 -0.67 3.16 6.21
CA THR A 224 -0.52 1.91 6.97
C THR A 224 -0.02 0.76 6.09
N SER A 225 -0.55 0.66 4.87
CA SER A 225 -0.12 -0.34 3.89
C SER A 225 1.33 -0.13 3.45
N LEU A 226 1.79 1.12 3.32
CA LEU A 226 3.17 1.45 2.99
C LEU A 226 4.12 1.06 4.11
N CYS A 227 3.77 1.29 5.37
CA CYS A 227 4.58 0.83 6.51
C CYS A 227 4.69 -0.71 6.55
N ARG A 228 3.57 -1.42 6.34
CA ARG A 228 3.57 -2.91 6.26
C ARG A 228 4.42 -3.41 5.11
N ALA A 229 4.29 -2.77 3.94
CA ALA A 229 5.09 -3.10 2.75
C ALA A 229 6.58 -2.81 2.96
N LEU A 230 6.92 -1.69 3.61
CA LEU A 230 8.30 -1.31 3.94
C LEU A 230 8.93 -2.33 4.90
N ALA A 231 8.24 -2.70 5.98
CA ALA A 231 8.71 -3.71 6.92
C ALA A 231 8.96 -5.06 6.22
N HIS A 232 8.01 -5.50 5.38
CA HIS A 232 8.17 -6.70 4.56
C HIS A 232 9.39 -6.59 3.62
N LYS A 233 9.53 -5.48 2.90
CA LYS A 233 10.66 -5.24 1.97
C LYS A 233 12.00 -5.26 2.70
N LEU A 234 12.10 -4.62 3.87
CA LEU A 234 13.31 -4.61 4.71
C LEU A 234 13.69 -6.00 5.19
N SER A 235 12.71 -6.82 5.61
CA SER A 235 12.97 -8.21 6.02
C SER A 235 13.60 -9.04 4.90
N ILE A 236 13.30 -8.72 3.63
CA ILE A 236 13.89 -9.36 2.45
C ILE A 236 15.28 -8.79 2.17
N ARG A 237 15.42 -7.45 2.11
CA ARG A 237 16.68 -6.76 1.78
C ARG A 237 17.79 -6.99 2.80
N LEU A 238 17.41 -7.12 4.07
CA LEU A 238 18.32 -7.32 5.18
C LEU A 238 18.34 -8.76 5.68
N SER A 239 17.87 -9.72 4.87
CA SER A 239 17.88 -11.15 5.22
C SER A 239 19.29 -11.72 5.42
N HIS A 240 20.33 -11.03 4.94
CA HIS A 240 21.74 -11.39 5.20
C HIS A 240 22.21 -11.00 6.60
N ARG A 241 21.57 -10.00 7.20
CA ARG A 241 21.95 -9.42 8.48
C ARG A 241 21.06 -9.95 9.61
N PHE A 242 19.75 -10.05 9.38
CA PHE A 242 18.78 -10.52 10.37
C PHE A 242 18.28 -11.91 9.99
N THR A 243 18.29 -12.82 10.96
CA THR A 243 17.83 -14.20 10.79
C THR A 243 16.30 -14.30 10.86
N SER A 244 15.68 -13.38 11.59
CA SER A 244 14.24 -13.24 11.69
C SER A 244 13.83 -11.76 11.73
N ALA A 245 12.57 -11.49 11.38
CA ALA A 245 12.01 -10.16 11.44
C ALA A 245 10.54 -10.21 11.87
N ALA A 246 10.08 -9.14 12.52
CA ALA A 246 8.68 -9.00 12.93
C ALA A 246 8.16 -7.57 12.71
N LEU A 247 6.87 -7.46 12.40
CA LEU A 247 6.12 -6.20 12.45
C LEU A 247 5.17 -6.24 13.64
N ILE A 248 5.25 -5.24 14.51
CA ILE A 248 4.34 -5.05 15.64
C ILE A 248 3.51 -3.81 15.37
N GLU A 249 2.22 -4.00 15.13
CA GLU A 249 1.26 -2.94 14.81
C GLU A 249 0.40 -2.60 16.03
N ILE A 250 0.52 -1.35 16.49
CA ILE A 250 -0.20 -0.76 17.61
C ILE A 250 -1.18 0.27 17.04
N ASN A 251 -2.48 -0.03 17.09
CA ASN A 251 -3.51 0.93 16.72
C ASN A 251 -3.90 1.79 17.94
N THR A 252 -3.66 3.09 17.86
CA THR A 252 -3.84 4.01 18.99
C THR A 252 -5.30 4.27 19.35
N VAL A 253 -6.24 4.17 18.41
CA VAL A 253 -7.69 4.30 18.68
C VAL A 253 -8.18 3.15 19.56
N ASN A 254 -7.73 1.92 19.27
CA ASN A 254 -8.01 0.74 20.09
C ASN A 254 -7.35 0.85 21.47
N LEU A 255 -6.15 1.44 21.54
CA LEU A 255 -5.41 1.68 22.77
C LEU A 255 -6.07 2.73 23.67
N MET A 256 -6.71 3.76 23.12
CA MET A 256 -7.35 4.80 23.93
C MET A 256 -8.77 4.41 24.39
N SER A 257 -9.51 3.62 23.62
CA SER A 257 -10.91 3.29 23.90
C SER A 257 -11.10 2.20 24.98
N LYS A 258 -10.24 1.19 25.03
CA LYS A 258 -10.39 0.03 25.93
C LYS A 258 -9.64 0.15 27.25
N TRP A 259 -8.82 1.19 27.40
CA TRP A 259 -7.82 1.27 28.45
C TRP A 259 -8.00 2.58 29.23
N PHE A 260 -9.14 2.72 29.91
CA PHE A 260 -9.35 3.76 30.92
C PHE A 260 -9.26 3.11 32.31
N SER A 261 -8.42 3.65 33.20
CA SER A 261 -8.08 3.22 34.58
C SER A 261 -6.89 2.27 34.83
N GLU A 262 -6.60 1.24 34.02
CA GLU A 262 -5.42 0.33 34.20
C GLU A 262 -4.30 0.46 33.13
N SER A 263 -4.46 1.40 32.24
CA SER A 263 -3.87 1.43 30.90
C SER A 263 -2.37 1.66 30.80
N ALA A 264 -1.79 2.50 31.65
CA ALA A 264 -0.34 2.77 31.61
C ALA A 264 0.50 1.53 31.94
N ARG A 265 0.02 0.66 32.85
CA ARG A 265 0.69 -0.61 33.19
C ARG A 265 0.71 -1.54 31.99
N LEU A 266 -0.38 -1.55 31.22
CA LEU A 266 -0.60 -2.50 30.15
C LEU A 266 0.15 -2.09 28.88
N VAL A 267 0.18 -0.79 28.58
CA VAL A 267 1.14 -0.21 27.64
C VAL A 267 2.56 -0.63 28.02
N SER A 268 2.94 -0.50 29.28
CA SER A 268 4.29 -0.86 29.72
C SER A 268 4.57 -2.36 29.53
N GLN A 269 3.63 -3.24 29.85
CA GLN A 269 3.78 -4.69 29.64
C GLN A 269 3.93 -5.05 28.16
N MET A 270 3.13 -4.42 27.29
CA MET A 270 3.25 -4.59 25.84
C MET A 270 4.65 -4.19 25.35
N PHE A 271 5.11 -2.99 25.70
CA PHE A 271 6.44 -2.53 25.31
C PHE A 271 7.58 -3.35 25.96
N SER A 272 7.40 -3.88 27.17
CA SER A 272 8.34 -4.84 27.75
C SER A 272 8.46 -6.10 26.90
N SER A 273 7.35 -6.65 26.40
CA SER A 273 7.41 -7.78 25.46
C SER A 273 8.13 -7.41 24.16
N ILE A 274 7.94 -6.19 23.63
CA ILE A 274 8.69 -5.71 22.46
C ILE A 274 10.20 -5.63 22.76
N LEU A 275 10.57 -5.14 23.95
CA LEU A 275 11.97 -5.06 24.38
C LEU A 275 12.61 -6.45 24.52
N GLU A 276 11.87 -7.45 25.03
CA GLU A 276 12.31 -8.85 25.08
C GLU A 276 12.66 -9.38 23.67
N TYR A 277 11.87 -9.05 22.64
CA TYR A 277 12.20 -9.41 21.26
C TYR A 277 13.45 -8.69 20.72
N LEU A 278 13.74 -7.49 21.23
CA LEU A 278 14.89 -6.69 20.83
C LEU A 278 16.20 -7.12 21.53
N GLU A 279 16.13 -7.99 22.55
CA GLU A 279 17.32 -8.53 23.20
C GLU A 279 18.18 -9.38 22.25
N ASP A 280 17.55 -10.00 21.24
CA ASP A 280 18.27 -10.72 20.19
C ASP A 280 18.72 -9.75 19.07
N PRO A 281 20.03 -9.52 18.88
CA PRO A 281 20.55 -8.59 17.86
C PRO A 281 20.36 -9.09 16.42
N ASP A 282 19.99 -10.36 16.22
CA ASP A 282 19.72 -10.97 14.92
C ASP A 282 18.24 -10.88 14.53
N HIS A 283 17.40 -10.31 15.40
CA HIS A 283 15.96 -10.08 15.18
C HIS A 283 15.69 -8.63 14.77
N LEU A 284 15.17 -8.40 13.57
CA LEU A 284 14.70 -7.07 13.15
C LEU A 284 13.26 -6.83 13.62
N VAL A 285 13.03 -5.78 14.40
CA VAL A 285 11.68 -5.40 14.85
C VAL A 285 11.25 -4.09 14.22
N CYS A 286 10.20 -4.13 13.41
CA CYS A 286 9.51 -2.96 12.90
C CYS A 286 8.30 -2.66 13.79
N VAL A 287 8.24 -1.49 14.41
CA VAL A 287 7.09 -1.07 15.23
C VAL A 287 6.27 -0.04 14.46
N LEU A 288 5.02 -0.34 14.19
CA LEU A 288 4.07 0.56 13.53
C LEU A 288 3.06 1.09 14.54
N VAL A 289 3.05 2.41 14.75
CA VAL A 289 2.05 3.11 15.56
C VAL A 289 1.04 3.80 14.64
N ASP A 290 -0.15 3.22 14.49
CA ASP A 290 -1.18 3.74 13.58
C ASP A 290 -2.13 4.72 14.26
N GLU A 291 -2.63 5.68 13.48
CA GLU A 291 -3.62 6.70 13.84
C GLU A 291 -3.20 7.64 14.99
N VAL A 292 -1.92 8.04 15.04
CA VAL A 292 -1.37 8.84 16.16
C VAL A 292 -2.07 10.18 16.42
N GLU A 293 -2.89 10.66 15.48
CA GLU A 293 -3.79 11.79 15.71
C GLU A 293 -4.72 11.58 16.92
N SER A 294 -5.08 10.33 17.24
CA SER A 294 -5.94 10.02 18.37
C SER A 294 -5.28 10.37 19.71
N LEU A 295 -3.97 10.09 19.83
CA LEU A 295 -3.15 10.46 20.98
C LEU A 295 -3.02 11.98 21.09
N THR A 296 -2.85 12.65 19.94
CA THR A 296 -2.74 14.10 19.85
C THR A 296 -4.03 14.79 20.31
N ALA A 297 -5.18 14.29 19.86
CA ALA A 297 -6.49 14.84 20.21
C ALA A 297 -6.74 14.78 21.73
N VAL A 298 -6.34 13.68 22.37
CA VAL A 298 -6.43 13.50 23.83
C VAL A 298 -5.56 14.50 24.58
N ARG A 299 -4.32 14.74 24.13
CA ARG A 299 -3.44 15.74 24.75
C ARG A 299 -4.02 17.14 24.64
N LYS A 300 -4.62 17.49 23.50
CA LYS A 300 -5.25 18.80 23.27
C LYS A 300 -6.51 18.99 24.10
N SER A 301 -7.38 17.99 24.21
CA SER A 301 -8.62 18.09 25.00
C SER A 301 -8.31 18.26 26.49
N VAL A 302 -7.32 17.53 27.01
CA VAL A 302 -6.89 17.62 28.41
C VAL A 302 -6.22 18.96 28.72
N ALA A 303 -5.38 19.49 27.82
CA ALA A 303 -4.77 20.81 27.99
C ALA A 303 -5.83 21.93 28.11
N ALA A 304 -6.99 21.77 27.44
CA ALA A 304 -8.11 22.70 27.53
C ALA A 304 -8.98 22.51 28.80
N ALA A 305 -9.01 21.31 29.37
CA ALA A 305 -9.87 20.95 30.51
C ALA A 305 -9.21 21.12 31.89
N CYS A 306 -7.92 21.50 31.97
CA CYS A 306 -7.17 21.79 33.20
C CYS A 306 -7.09 20.67 34.27
N GLU A 307 -7.53 19.44 33.96
CA GLU A 307 -7.35 18.26 34.83
C GLU A 307 -6.56 17.16 34.11
N PRO A 308 -5.48 16.63 34.70
CA PRO A 308 -4.72 15.53 34.09
C PRO A 308 -5.54 14.25 34.11
N SER A 309 -6.21 13.98 32.99
CA SER A 309 -6.93 12.73 32.75
C SER A 309 -5.96 11.54 32.69
N ASP A 310 -6.36 10.36 33.18
CA ASP A 310 -5.61 9.10 33.02
C ASP A 310 -5.17 8.85 31.57
N ALA A 311 -5.94 9.35 30.61
CA ALA A 311 -5.63 9.33 29.20
C ALA A 311 -4.28 9.98 28.85
N ILE A 312 -3.89 11.09 29.52
CA ILE A 312 -2.60 11.75 29.26
C ILE A 312 -1.42 10.93 29.79
N ARG A 313 -1.64 10.16 30.87
CA ARG A 313 -0.62 9.25 31.42
C ARG A 313 -0.32 8.13 30.44
N VAL A 314 -1.36 7.60 29.78
CA VAL A 314 -1.22 6.60 28.70
C VAL A 314 -0.40 7.16 27.55
N VAL A 315 -0.76 8.35 27.05
CA VAL A 315 -0.04 8.95 25.92
C VAL A 315 1.44 9.17 26.26
N ASN A 316 1.73 9.71 27.45
CA ASN A 316 3.11 9.91 27.90
C ASN A 316 3.85 8.58 28.07
N ALA A 317 3.19 7.53 28.55
CA ALA A 317 3.79 6.20 28.64
C ALA A 317 4.17 5.65 27.26
N VAL A 318 3.27 5.75 26.27
CA VAL A 318 3.56 5.33 24.88
C VAL A 318 4.76 6.10 24.33
N LEU A 319 4.77 7.43 24.44
CA LEU A 319 5.88 8.26 23.95
C LEU A 319 7.21 7.90 24.63
N THR A 320 7.19 7.67 25.94
CA THR A 320 8.38 7.29 26.72
C THR A 320 8.92 5.94 26.26
N HIS A 321 8.05 4.96 26.05
CA HIS A 321 8.47 3.64 25.58
C HIS A 321 8.96 3.67 24.13
N LEU A 322 8.33 4.47 23.26
CA LEU A 322 8.84 4.69 21.90
C LEU A 322 10.26 5.28 21.93
N ASP A 323 10.55 6.21 22.84
CA ASP A 323 11.92 6.74 23.00
C ASP A 323 12.91 5.69 23.50
N GLN A 324 12.48 4.76 24.35
CA GLN A 324 13.34 3.65 24.79
C GLN A 324 13.71 2.72 23.63
N LEU A 325 12.75 2.37 22.78
CA LEU A 325 12.99 1.49 21.62
C LEU A 325 14.12 2.02 20.74
N LYS A 326 14.19 3.33 20.51
CA LYS A 326 15.21 3.99 19.65
C LYS A 326 16.65 3.78 20.07
N HIS A 327 16.93 3.17 21.22
CA HIS A 327 18.28 2.86 21.66
C HIS A 327 18.75 1.47 21.19
N HIS A 328 17.83 0.61 20.74
CA HIS A 328 18.16 -0.74 20.27
C HIS A 328 18.58 -0.72 18.79
N PRO A 329 19.72 -1.31 18.39
CA PRO A 329 20.25 -1.19 17.02
C PRO A 329 19.36 -1.84 15.93
N ASN A 330 18.56 -2.81 16.32
CA ASN A 330 17.73 -3.69 15.50
C ASN A 330 16.24 -3.28 15.45
N VAL A 331 15.90 -2.01 15.75
CA VAL A 331 14.53 -1.49 15.66
C VAL A 331 14.37 -0.42 14.57
N LEU A 332 13.19 -0.41 13.94
CA LEU A 332 12.69 0.70 13.12
C LEU A 332 11.28 1.06 13.59
N VAL A 333 11.06 2.34 13.90
CA VAL A 333 9.74 2.84 14.31
C VAL A 333 9.09 3.59 13.15
N MET A 334 7.83 3.27 12.88
CA MET A 334 7.00 3.91 11.88
C MET A 334 5.72 4.41 12.53
N ALA A 335 5.28 5.60 12.18
CA ALA A 335 4.04 6.17 12.68
C ALA A 335 3.23 6.78 11.54
N THR A 336 1.90 6.63 11.62
CA THR A 336 0.98 7.09 10.57
C THR A 336 -0.08 8.01 11.16
N SER A 337 -0.43 9.07 10.43
CA SER A 337 -1.53 9.96 10.79
C SER A 337 -2.46 10.34 9.62
N ASN A 338 -3.76 10.38 9.87
CA ASN A 338 -4.75 10.84 8.88
C ASN A 338 -4.95 12.36 8.85
N VAL A 339 -4.35 13.10 9.79
CA VAL A 339 -4.49 14.56 9.91
C VAL A 339 -3.28 15.24 9.27
N THR A 340 -3.53 16.22 8.42
CA THR A 340 -2.46 16.96 7.70
C THR A 340 -1.98 18.19 8.45
N ASP A 341 -2.86 18.85 9.18
CA ASP A 341 -2.62 20.22 9.66
C ASP A 341 -2.30 20.30 11.16
N VAL A 342 -2.75 19.30 11.92
CA VAL A 342 -2.66 19.29 13.39
C VAL A 342 -1.92 18.05 13.85
N LEU A 343 -0.60 18.12 13.71
CA LEU A 343 0.31 17.08 14.16
C LEU A 343 0.92 17.45 15.51
N ASP A 344 1.13 16.46 16.37
CA ASP A 344 1.74 16.66 17.69
C ASP A 344 3.25 16.92 17.53
N PRO A 345 3.78 18.05 18.04
CA PRO A 345 5.21 18.33 18.04
C PRO A 345 6.04 17.18 18.61
N ALA A 346 5.53 16.45 19.61
CA ALA A 346 6.26 15.34 20.21
C ALA A 346 6.55 14.21 19.21
N PHE A 347 5.65 13.91 18.27
CA PHE A 347 5.93 12.91 17.24
C PHE A 347 6.81 13.48 16.13
N LEU A 348 6.61 14.76 15.79
CA LEU A 348 7.38 15.45 14.77
C LEU A 348 8.86 15.56 15.14
N ASP A 349 9.18 16.00 16.35
CA ASP A 349 10.56 16.19 16.84
C ASP A 349 11.35 14.87 16.90
N ARG A 350 10.62 13.75 16.96
CA ARG A 350 11.17 12.40 17.03
C ARG A 350 11.40 11.78 15.66
N ALA A 351 10.79 12.32 14.60
CA ALA A 351 10.80 11.76 13.27
C ALA A 351 12.00 12.29 12.47
N ASP A 352 12.84 11.37 11.99
CA ASP A 352 13.95 11.72 11.10
C ASP A 352 13.42 11.99 9.67
N ILE A 353 12.43 11.19 9.25
CA ILE A 353 11.76 11.36 7.96
C ILE A 353 10.29 11.69 8.19
N ARG A 354 9.84 12.77 7.55
CA ARG A 354 8.44 13.18 7.47
C ARG A 354 8.00 13.11 6.02
N ALA A 355 7.04 12.24 5.73
CA ALA A 355 6.54 12.06 4.36
C ALA A 355 5.04 12.29 4.29
N TYR A 356 4.65 13.26 3.44
CA TYR A 356 3.26 13.50 3.10
C TYR A 356 2.80 12.54 1.99
N ILE A 357 1.73 11.79 2.25
CA ILE A 357 1.11 10.86 1.30
C ILE A 357 -0.25 11.41 0.87
N GLY A 358 -0.23 12.16 -0.22
CA GLY A 358 -1.41 12.77 -0.84
C GLY A 358 -2.27 11.81 -1.67
N PRO A 359 -3.38 12.30 -2.24
CA PRO A 359 -4.14 11.56 -3.24
C PRO A 359 -3.30 11.29 -4.50
N PRO A 360 -3.55 10.20 -5.23
CA PRO A 360 -2.77 9.81 -6.41
C PRO A 360 -3.01 10.77 -7.59
N SER A 361 -1.98 11.04 -8.39
CA SER A 361 -2.13 11.73 -9.67
C SER A 361 -2.87 10.88 -10.71
N VAL A 362 -3.24 11.49 -11.84
CA VAL A 362 -3.83 10.78 -12.99
C VAL A 362 -2.96 9.59 -13.45
N ALA A 363 -1.63 9.74 -13.45
CA ALA A 363 -0.72 8.68 -13.85
C ALA A 363 -0.73 7.50 -12.85
N ALA A 364 -0.75 7.81 -11.56
CA ALA A 364 -0.88 6.81 -10.51
C ALA A 364 -2.25 6.12 -10.55
N ILE A 365 -3.34 6.87 -10.76
CA ILE A 365 -4.69 6.33 -10.93
C ILE A 365 -4.74 5.37 -12.13
N TYR A 366 -4.16 5.76 -13.26
CA TYR A 366 -4.05 4.90 -14.45
C TYR A 366 -3.34 3.59 -14.15
N ALA A 367 -2.21 3.64 -13.44
CA ALA A 367 -1.45 2.46 -13.05
C ALA A 367 -2.25 1.56 -12.08
N ILE A 368 -2.99 2.15 -11.12
CA ILE A 368 -3.90 1.42 -10.23
C ILE A 368 -4.97 0.69 -11.05
N TYR A 369 -5.70 1.37 -11.93
CA TYR A 369 -6.71 0.73 -12.77
C TYR A 369 -6.12 -0.34 -13.68
N SER A 370 -4.97 -0.08 -14.31
CA SER A 370 -4.29 -1.05 -15.16
C SER A 370 -3.93 -2.32 -14.38
N SER A 371 -3.45 -2.17 -13.13
CA SER A 371 -3.17 -3.30 -12.24
C SER A 371 -4.42 -4.12 -11.92
N CYS A 372 -5.54 -3.46 -11.58
CA CYS A 372 -6.80 -4.13 -11.29
C CYS A 372 -7.37 -4.85 -12.52
N LEU A 373 -7.35 -4.21 -13.69
CA LEU A 373 -7.85 -4.79 -14.94
C LEU A 373 -6.99 -5.97 -15.37
N ASN A 374 -5.67 -5.86 -15.30
CA ASN A 374 -4.77 -6.97 -15.62
C ASN A 374 -4.98 -8.18 -14.70
N GLU A 375 -5.26 -7.94 -13.41
CA GLU A 375 -5.63 -9.02 -12.48
C GLU A 375 -6.95 -9.68 -12.89
N LEU A 376 -7.98 -8.91 -13.22
CA LEU A 376 -9.27 -9.47 -13.67
C LEU A 376 -9.14 -10.24 -15.00
N ILE A 377 -8.26 -9.80 -15.91
CA ILE A 377 -7.91 -10.52 -17.14
C ILE A 377 -7.16 -11.81 -16.82
N ARG A 378 -6.23 -11.79 -15.86
CA ARG A 378 -5.45 -12.96 -15.42
C ARG A 378 -6.36 -14.05 -14.88
N VAL A 379 -7.32 -13.68 -14.03
CA VAL A 379 -8.29 -14.60 -13.41
C VAL A 379 -9.40 -15.02 -14.39
N GLY A 380 -9.57 -14.29 -15.49
CA GLY A 380 -10.51 -14.60 -16.57
C GLY A 380 -11.93 -14.06 -16.36
N LEU A 381 -12.10 -13.06 -15.49
CA LEU A 381 -13.35 -12.30 -15.38
C LEU A 381 -13.53 -11.32 -16.56
N ILE A 382 -12.41 -10.84 -17.11
CA ILE A 382 -12.36 -10.01 -18.32
C ILE A 382 -11.71 -10.81 -19.45
N GLU A 383 -12.24 -10.66 -20.66
CA GLU A 383 -11.69 -11.29 -21.87
C GLU A 383 -10.24 -10.84 -22.14
N ARG A 384 -9.37 -11.80 -22.52
CA ARG A 384 -8.01 -11.49 -22.96
C ARG A 384 -8.05 -10.78 -24.31
N GLN A 385 -7.44 -9.59 -24.36
CA GLN A 385 -7.26 -8.85 -25.61
C GLN A 385 -6.03 -9.32 -26.39
N LYS A 386 -6.03 -9.08 -27.71
CA LYS A 386 -4.85 -9.34 -28.58
C LYS A 386 -3.69 -8.41 -28.24
N SER A 387 -3.99 -7.15 -27.95
CA SER A 387 -3.06 -6.15 -27.42
C SER A 387 -3.35 -5.96 -25.94
N GLY A 388 -2.36 -6.18 -25.08
CA GLY A 388 -2.49 -5.89 -23.65
C GLY A 388 -2.58 -4.39 -23.37
N LEU A 389 -2.93 -4.02 -22.13
CA LEU A 389 -2.90 -2.64 -21.68
C LEU A 389 -1.45 -2.12 -21.65
N LEU A 390 -1.20 -1.02 -22.35
CA LEU A 390 0.09 -0.33 -22.38
C LEU A 390 0.38 0.36 -21.03
N SER A 391 1.65 0.49 -20.67
CA SER A 391 2.03 1.30 -19.51
C SER A 391 1.83 2.79 -19.80
N TYR A 392 1.68 3.59 -18.74
CA TYR A 392 1.58 5.06 -18.86
C TYR A 392 2.75 5.65 -19.65
N ARG A 393 3.97 5.15 -19.43
CA ARG A 393 5.18 5.60 -20.13
C ARG A 393 5.09 5.36 -21.63
N VAL A 394 4.62 4.19 -22.06
CA VAL A 394 4.44 3.87 -23.50
C VAL A 394 3.36 4.75 -24.11
N LEU A 395 2.25 4.97 -23.42
CA LEU A 395 1.21 5.92 -23.88
C LEU A 395 1.75 7.34 -24.04
N SER A 396 2.55 7.81 -23.08
CA SER A 396 3.17 9.13 -23.11
C SER A 396 4.15 9.26 -24.28
N ALA A 397 4.98 8.24 -24.53
CA ALA A 397 5.89 8.20 -25.66
C ALA A 397 5.15 8.21 -27.02
N LEU A 398 3.99 7.56 -27.09
CA LEU A 398 3.10 7.59 -28.26
C LEU A 398 2.24 8.87 -28.33
N GLN A 399 2.51 9.86 -27.48
CA GLN A 399 1.81 11.15 -27.42
C GLN A 399 0.29 11.00 -27.31
N PHE A 400 -0.19 9.93 -26.66
CA PHE A 400 -1.61 9.63 -26.49
C PHE A 400 -2.40 9.55 -27.82
N THR A 401 -1.73 9.19 -28.92
CA THR A 401 -2.37 9.06 -30.24
C THR A 401 -3.31 7.86 -30.30
N GLU A 402 -4.48 8.04 -30.89
CA GLU A 402 -5.50 7.00 -30.98
C GLU A 402 -5.22 6.04 -32.14
N SER A 403 -5.12 4.75 -31.80
CA SER A 403 -4.86 3.65 -32.72
C SER A 403 -5.55 2.39 -32.20
N GLN A 404 -5.61 1.35 -33.02
CA GLN A 404 -6.19 0.06 -32.59
C GLN A 404 -5.47 -0.53 -31.37
N VAL A 405 -4.17 -0.27 -31.20
CA VAL A 405 -3.36 -0.78 -30.07
C VAL A 405 -3.53 0.08 -28.82
N THR A 406 -3.68 1.40 -28.98
CA THR A 406 -3.77 2.35 -27.86
C THR A 406 -5.19 2.57 -27.35
N ALA A 407 -6.23 2.19 -28.11
CA ALA A 407 -7.63 2.50 -27.79
C ALA A 407 -8.08 2.08 -26.38
N ALA A 408 -7.80 0.84 -25.96
CA ALA A 408 -8.19 0.35 -24.63
C ALA A 408 -7.45 1.11 -23.51
N SER A 409 -6.14 1.32 -23.68
CA SER A 409 -5.32 2.09 -22.75
C SER A 409 -5.73 3.57 -22.68
N LEU A 410 -6.12 4.18 -23.80
CA LEU A 410 -6.65 5.54 -23.81
C LEU A 410 -8.02 5.63 -23.12
N ALA A 411 -8.87 4.61 -23.21
CA ALA A 411 -10.11 4.55 -22.46
C ALA A 411 -9.87 4.51 -20.94
N VAL A 412 -8.91 3.68 -20.49
CA VAL A 412 -8.48 3.66 -19.07
C VAL A 412 -7.86 4.99 -18.65
N TRP A 413 -7.10 5.65 -19.54
CA TRP A 413 -6.53 6.97 -19.29
C TRP A 413 -7.62 8.04 -19.10
N ARG A 414 -8.62 8.08 -19.98
CA ARG A 414 -9.79 8.97 -19.85
C ARG A 414 -10.56 8.70 -18.55
N LEU A 415 -10.72 7.44 -18.17
CA LEU A 415 -11.30 7.06 -16.87
C LEU A 415 -10.45 7.61 -15.71
N ALA A 416 -9.13 7.45 -15.76
CA ALA A 416 -8.22 7.96 -14.74
C ALA A 416 -8.31 9.49 -14.57
N GLN A 417 -8.43 10.23 -15.67
CA GLN A 417 -8.64 11.69 -15.65
C GLN A 417 -9.95 12.08 -14.94
N ARG A 418 -11.00 11.28 -15.09
CA ARG A 418 -12.30 11.51 -14.43
C ARG A 418 -12.30 11.13 -12.96
N SER A 419 -11.44 10.21 -12.56
CA SER A 419 -11.34 9.71 -11.18
C SER A 419 -10.45 10.55 -10.26
N VAL A 420 -9.94 11.69 -10.74
CA VAL A 420 -9.11 12.61 -9.93
C VAL A 420 -9.88 13.10 -8.71
N GLY A 421 -9.25 13.04 -7.54
CA GLY A 421 -9.85 13.37 -6.26
C GLY A 421 -10.30 12.16 -5.44
N LEU A 422 -10.38 10.97 -6.04
CA LEU A 422 -10.62 9.73 -5.30
C LEU A 422 -9.33 9.23 -4.63
N ASN A 423 -9.45 8.69 -3.42
CA ASN A 423 -8.32 8.07 -2.72
C ASN A 423 -8.06 6.63 -3.21
N GLY A 424 -6.86 6.11 -2.93
CA GLY A 424 -6.44 4.77 -3.36
C GLY A 424 -7.38 3.65 -2.92
N ARG A 425 -7.93 3.73 -1.70
CA ARG A 425 -8.90 2.75 -1.17
C ARG A 425 -10.18 2.73 -2.01
N THR A 426 -10.74 3.89 -2.35
CA THR A 426 -11.93 3.99 -3.21
C THR A 426 -11.63 3.48 -4.61
N LEU A 427 -10.49 3.87 -5.20
CA LEU A 427 -10.07 3.44 -6.53
C LEU A 427 -10.00 1.92 -6.67
N ARG A 428 -9.45 1.22 -5.66
CA ARG A 428 -9.35 -0.24 -5.65
C ARG A 428 -10.67 -0.96 -5.36
N LYS A 429 -11.68 -0.27 -4.80
CA LYS A 429 -13.03 -0.82 -4.60
C LYS A 429 -13.90 -0.74 -5.85
N LEU A 430 -13.66 0.25 -6.72
CA LEU A 430 -14.47 0.49 -7.91
C LEU A 430 -14.63 -0.71 -8.85
N PRO A 431 -13.62 -1.55 -9.13
CA PRO A 431 -13.82 -2.72 -9.99
C PRO A 431 -14.89 -3.69 -9.48
N LEU A 432 -14.97 -3.88 -8.16
CA LEU A 432 -15.99 -4.72 -7.55
C LEU A 432 -17.37 -4.07 -7.65
N LEU A 433 -17.47 -2.76 -7.41
CA LEU A 433 -18.73 -2.01 -7.54
C LEU A 433 -19.23 -1.99 -8.99
N ALA A 434 -18.33 -1.78 -9.95
CA ALA A 434 -18.60 -1.87 -11.38
C ALA A 434 -19.17 -3.24 -11.75
N HIS A 435 -18.51 -4.31 -11.30
CA HIS A 435 -18.98 -5.67 -11.54
C HIS A 435 -20.34 -5.96 -10.89
N ALA A 436 -20.54 -5.53 -9.65
CA ALA A 436 -21.76 -5.82 -8.89
C ALA A 436 -23.00 -5.06 -9.42
N PHE A 437 -22.85 -3.78 -9.75
CA PHE A 437 -23.99 -2.89 -10.00
C PHE A 437 -24.15 -2.47 -11.47
N HIS A 438 -23.13 -2.62 -12.29
CA HIS A 438 -23.12 -2.07 -13.65
C HIS A 438 -22.83 -3.10 -14.75
N LEU A 439 -22.46 -4.34 -14.40
CA LEU A 439 -22.29 -5.46 -15.35
C LEU A 439 -23.49 -6.41 -15.42
N THR A 440 -24.62 -6.02 -14.84
CA THR A 440 -25.87 -6.79 -14.87
C THR A 440 -27.03 -5.95 -15.40
N SER A 441 -27.20 -5.98 -16.72
CA SER A 441 -28.50 -5.98 -17.40
C SER A 441 -28.27 -6.43 -18.84
N ARG A 442 -28.77 -7.62 -19.21
CA ARG A 442 -29.13 -7.88 -20.62
C ARG A 442 -29.93 -6.65 -21.10
N PRO A 443 -29.66 -6.09 -22.29
CA PRO A 443 -30.52 -5.03 -22.81
C PRO A 443 -31.96 -5.57 -22.91
N PRO A 444 -33.01 -4.77 -22.67
CA PRO A 444 -34.36 -5.18 -23.02
C PRO A 444 -34.38 -5.42 -24.53
N ASP A 445 -34.92 -6.56 -24.94
CA ASP A 445 -35.03 -6.99 -26.34
C ASP A 445 -35.47 -5.82 -27.23
N ARG A 446 -34.59 -5.39 -28.13
CA ARG A 446 -34.95 -4.47 -29.21
C ARG A 446 -35.75 -5.26 -30.25
N LEU A 447 -37.05 -4.96 -30.28
CA LEU A 447 -38.04 -5.31 -31.31
C LEU A 447 -37.49 -5.29 -32.75
N HIS A 448 -37.75 -6.39 -33.48
CA HIS A 448 -38.18 -6.48 -34.90
C HIS A 448 -38.48 -7.97 -35.17
N ALA A 449 -39.56 -8.45 -35.81
CA ALA A 449 -40.73 -7.88 -36.48
C ALA A 449 -41.77 -9.04 -36.67
N PRO A 450 -42.96 -8.84 -37.29
CA PRO A 450 -44.19 -9.57 -36.99
C PRO A 450 -44.37 -10.86 -37.80
N THR A 451 -44.99 -11.86 -37.19
CA THR A 451 -45.77 -12.87 -37.93
C THR A 451 -47.01 -13.27 -37.14
N THR A 452 -48.14 -12.88 -37.69
CA THR A 452 -49.48 -13.43 -37.50
C THR A 452 -49.49 -14.95 -37.48
N THR A 453 -50.12 -15.60 -36.48
CA THR A 453 -51.40 -16.34 -36.60
C THR A 453 -51.74 -17.13 -35.32
N THR A 454 -52.90 -16.80 -34.73
CA THR A 454 -54.00 -17.71 -34.33
C THR A 454 -53.83 -18.74 -33.19
N GLN A 455 -54.59 -18.49 -32.09
CA GLN A 455 -55.29 -19.43 -31.17
C GLN A 455 -54.41 -20.43 -30.38
N GLN A 456 -54.58 -20.67 -29.08
CA GLN A 456 -55.77 -20.84 -28.25
C GLN A 456 -55.31 -20.82 -26.78
N ALA A 457 -56.17 -20.34 -25.89
CA ALA A 457 -56.00 -20.44 -24.44
C ALA A 457 -56.11 -21.89 -23.95
N GLU A 458 -55.45 -22.24 -22.84
CA GLU A 458 -56.17 -22.62 -21.61
C GLU A 458 -55.26 -22.88 -20.41
N HIS A 459 -55.80 -22.48 -19.26
CA HIS A 459 -55.40 -22.78 -17.89
C HIS A 459 -55.19 -24.29 -17.66
N CYS A 460 -54.25 -24.65 -16.77
CA CYS A 460 -54.60 -25.66 -15.76
C CYS A 460 -53.87 -25.46 -14.43
N LYS A 461 -54.70 -25.47 -13.39
CA LYS A 461 -54.43 -25.33 -11.96
C LYS A 461 -54.29 -26.72 -11.32
N LEU A 462 -53.57 -26.73 -10.19
CA LEU A 462 -53.74 -27.58 -8.99
C LEU A 462 -53.56 -29.11 -9.06
N ALA A 463 -52.45 -29.53 -8.44
CA ALA A 463 -52.39 -30.25 -7.16
C ALA A 463 -52.59 -31.77 -7.05
N THR A 464 -51.82 -32.28 -6.07
CA THR A 464 -52.01 -33.44 -5.19
C THR A 464 -51.57 -34.84 -5.63
N SER A 465 -50.43 -35.23 -5.02
CA SER A 465 -50.23 -36.41 -4.15
C SER A 465 -50.44 -37.80 -4.74
N PHE A 466 -49.39 -38.62 -4.77
CA PHE A 466 -49.47 -40.00 -4.25
C PHE A 466 -48.07 -40.51 -3.82
N ARG A 467 -48.09 -41.28 -2.73
CA ARG A 467 -46.98 -41.81 -1.92
C ARG A 467 -46.52 -43.17 -2.47
N GLY A 468 -45.22 -43.49 -2.36
CA GLY A 468 -44.79 -44.87 -2.03
C GLY A 468 -43.71 -45.55 -2.89
N HIS A 469 -42.54 -45.71 -2.27
CA HIS A 469 -41.59 -46.84 -2.35
C HIS A 469 -40.50 -46.94 -3.44
N ASN A 470 -39.27 -46.70 -2.94
CA ASN A 470 -38.10 -47.59 -2.90
C ASN A 470 -37.10 -47.68 -4.08
N LYS A 471 -35.87 -47.30 -3.69
CA LYS A 471 -34.54 -47.90 -3.93
C LYS A 471 -33.70 -47.39 -5.11
N GLU A 472 -32.66 -46.67 -4.68
CA GLU A 472 -31.23 -46.85 -5.03
C GLU A 472 -30.83 -46.66 -6.50
N ASN A 473 -30.29 -45.48 -6.82
CA ASN A 473 -28.85 -45.32 -7.07
C ASN A 473 -28.50 -43.83 -7.26
N ILE A 474 -27.87 -43.26 -6.24
CA ILE A 474 -27.31 -41.91 -6.28
C ILE A 474 -25.87 -42.03 -6.75
N SER A 475 -25.58 -41.48 -7.93
CA SER A 475 -24.26 -40.92 -8.23
C SER A 475 -24.47 -39.42 -8.48
N PRO A 476 -23.88 -38.51 -7.70
CA PRO A 476 -23.93 -37.10 -8.01
C PRO A 476 -22.82 -36.83 -9.01
N SER A 477 -23.16 -36.70 -10.30
CA SER A 477 -22.32 -35.95 -11.21
C SER A 477 -22.26 -34.52 -10.65
N LEU A 478 -21.13 -34.14 -10.06
CA LEU A 478 -20.86 -32.76 -9.67
C LEU A 478 -20.97 -31.90 -10.93
N ASN A 479 -22.09 -31.18 -11.04
CA ASN A 479 -22.23 -30.05 -11.95
C ASN A 479 -21.14 -29.05 -11.56
N THR A 480 -20.11 -28.95 -12.40
CA THR A 480 -19.22 -27.79 -12.41
C THR A 480 -20.08 -26.56 -12.71
N PRO A 481 -19.97 -25.48 -11.94
CA PRO A 481 -20.70 -24.26 -12.26
C PRO A 481 -20.19 -23.76 -13.61
N SER A 482 -21.09 -23.57 -14.58
CA SER A 482 -20.79 -22.94 -15.86
C SER A 482 -20.08 -21.61 -15.60
N ARG A 483 -18.78 -21.51 -15.92
CA ARG A 483 -18.05 -20.24 -15.85
C ARG A 483 -18.86 -19.20 -16.62
N ALA A 484 -19.30 -18.15 -15.92
CA ALA A 484 -19.92 -17.00 -16.56
C ALA A 484 -19.03 -16.55 -17.74
N SER A 485 -19.65 -16.22 -18.88
CA SER A 485 -18.90 -15.72 -20.04
C SER A 485 -18.10 -14.48 -19.62
N ALA A 486 -16.81 -14.48 -19.89
CA ALA A 486 -15.93 -13.35 -19.57
C ALA A 486 -16.47 -12.05 -20.20
N VAL A 487 -16.31 -10.93 -19.51
CA VAL A 487 -16.82 -9.64 -19.98
C VAL A 487 -15.79 -8.98 -20.90
N PRO A 488 -16.19 -8.38 -22.05
CA PRO A 488 -15.27 -7.60 -22.87
C PRO A 488 -14.66 -6.44 -22.09
N LEU A 489 -13.34 -6.21 -22.23
CA LEU A 489 -12.62 -5.17 -21.47
C LEU A 489 -13.22 -3.77 -21.61
N LEU A 490 -13.65 -3.38 -22.81
CA LEU A 490 -14.26 -2.06 -23.02
C LEU A 490 -15.60 -1.92 -22.28
N ALA A 491 -16.44 -2.97 -22.27
CA ALA A 491 -17.68 -2.97 -21.50
C ALA A 491 -17.42 -2.88 -19.99
N PHE A 492 -16.35 -3.51 -19.51
CA PHE A 492 -15.92 -3.37 -18.12
C PHE A 492 -15.44 -1.95 -17.80
N ILE A 493 -14.70 -1.30 -18.71
CA ILE A 493 -14.26 0.09 -18.54
C ILE A 493 -15.47 1.05 -18.50
N GLU A 494 -16.50 0.81 -19.32
CA GLU A 494 -17.75 1.58 -19.28
C GLU A 494 -18.47 1.40 -17.93
N ALA A 495 -18.57 0.18 -17.42
CA ALA A 495 -19.15 -0.10 -16.10
C ALA A 495 -18.35 0.56 -14.97
N LEU A 496 -17.01 0.58 -15.07
CA LEU A 496 -16.14 1.30 -14.14
C LEU A 496 -16.41 2.80 -14.18
N GLN A 497 -16.61 3.38 -15.37
CA GLN A 497 -16.96 4.78 -15.52
C GLN A 497 -18.28 5.11 -14.82
N MET A 498 -19.30 4.27 -14.96
CA MET A 498 -20.58 4.45 -14.25
C MET A 498 -20.39 4.39 -12.73
N ALA A 499 -19.58 3.46 -12.23
CA ALA A 499 -19.28 3.36 -10.80
C ALA A 499 -18.56 4.62 -10.27
N VAL A 500 -17.64 5.19 -11.04
CA VAL A 500 -16.96 6.46 -10.70
C VAL A 500 -17.97 7.59 -10.60
N ASP A 501 -18.86 7.71 -11.58
CA ASP A 501 -19.88 8.76 -11.62
C ASP A 501 -20.82 8.68 -10.40
N CYS A 502 -21.22 7.46 -10.00
CA CYS A 502 -22.00 7.24 -8.78
C CYS A 502 -21.24 7.66 -7.50
N GLN A 503 -19.95 7.34 -7.38
CA GLN A 503 -19.16 7.73 -6.19
C GLN A 503 -19.07 9.25 -6.02
N PHE A 504 -18.92 10.01 -7.11
CA PHE A 504 -18.93 11.47 -7.04
C PHE A 504 -20.32 12.04 -6.75
N ALA A 505 -21.39 11.41 -7.25
CA ALA A 505 -22.76 11.80 -6.93
C ALA A 505 -23.05 11.64 -5.42
N ASP A 506 -22.66 10.51 -4.83
CA ASP A 506 -22.79 10.23 -3.40
C ASP A 506 -21.98 11.24 -2.57
N SER A 507 -20.74 11.53 -2.99
CA SER A 507 -19.88 12.49 -2.29
C SER A 507 -20.45 13.91 -2.31
N ARG A 508 -21.08 14.35 -3.41
CA ARG A 508 -21.75 15.64 -3.51
C ARG A 508 -23.03 15.71 -2.66
N MET A 509 -23.79 14.61 -2.58
CA MET A 509 -24.95 14.54 -1.68
C MET A 509 -24.53 14.67 -0.22
N ILE A 510 -23.47 13.98 0.20
CA ILE A 510 -22.97 14.05 1.58
C ILE A 510 -22.49 15.48 1.90
N ALA A 511 -21.74 16.11 0.98
CA ALA A 511 -21.29 17.49 1.15
C ALA A 511 -22.45 18.51 1.23
N GLY A 512 -23.50 18.32 0.43
CA GLY A 512 -24.71 19.16 0.46
C GLY A 512 -25.51 19.03 1.77
N VAL A 513 -25.56 17.82 2.34
CA VAL A 513 -26.22 17.59 3.64
C VAL A 513 -25.43 18.21 4.80
N THR A 514 -24.09 18.22 4.74
CA THR A 514 -23.27 18.90 5.75
C THR A 514 -23.41 20.43 5.70
N ASP A 515 -23.54 21.03 4.52
CA ASP A 515 -23.76 22.49 4.40
C ASP A 515 -25.17 22.90 4.86
N GLU A 516 -26.21 22.11 4.59
CA GLU A 516 -27.56 22.39 5.11
C GLU A 516 -27.66 22.25 6.65
N SER A 517 -26.83 21.40 7.26
CA SER A 517 -26.77 21.29 8.74
C SER A 517 -26.12 22.50 9.42
N HIS A 518 -25.33 23.29 8.68
CA HIS A 518 -24.78 24.57 9.15
C HIS A 518 -25.67 25.78 8.81
N LEU A 519 -26.63 25.64 7.88
CA LEU A 519 -27.57 26.69 7.48
C LEU A 519 -28.94 26.62 8.17
N SER A 520 -29.24 25.59 8.97
CA SER A 520 -30.52 25.47 9.71
C SER A 520 -30.48 25.94 11.18
N ALA A 521 -29.31 26.36 11.67
CA ALA A 521 -29.12 26.92 13.01
C ALA A 521 -28.98 28.46 12.98
N GLY A 522 -29.96 29.15 12.39
CA GLY A 522 -29.95 30.61 12.35
C GLY A 522 -31.19 31.14 11.67
N ASP A 523 -32.34 31.09 12.36
CA ASP A 523 -33.40 32.10 12.31
C ASP A 523 -34.63 31.63 13.10
N LYS A 524 -34.71 32.04 14.37
CA LYS A 524 -35.99 32.29 15.04
C LYS A 524 -35.87 33.56 15.87
N GLU A 525 -36.43 34.62 15.29
CA GLU A 525 -36.63 35.93 15.89
C GLU A 525 -37.45 35.91 17.19
N ALA A 526 -37.17 36.97 17.95
CA ALA A 526 -37.85 37.48 19.13
C ALA A 526 -39.39 37.36 19.12
N GLY A 527 -39.91 36.75 20.19
CA GLY A 527 -41.32 36.78 20.57
C GLY A 527 -41.46 37.06 22.06
N SER A 528 -41.74 38.32 22.39
CA SER A 528 -42.05 38.88 23.70
C SER A 528 -43.01 38.01 24.53
N CYS A 529 -42.63 37.65 25.76
CA CYS A 529 -43.58 37.25 26.79
C CYS A 529 -43.29 38.03 28.09
N LYS A 530 -44.17 39.00 28.38
CA LYS A 530 -44.28 39.69 29.67
C LYS A 530 -44.94 38.73 30.66
N THR A 531 -44.29 38.46 31.78
CA THR A 531 -45.00 38.03 33.00
C THR A 531 -44.39 38.75 34.20
N THR A 532 -45.18 39.69 34.72
CA THR A 532 -45.02 40.37 36.00
C THR A 532 -45.15 39.38 37.15
N SER A 533 -44.18 39.33 38.06
CA SER A 533 -44.39 38.88 39.44
C SER A 533 -43.76 39.91 40.39
N ILE A 534 -44.58 40.42 41.31
CA ILE A 534 -44.22 41.39 42.34
C ILE A 534 -44.36 40.70 43.69
N HIS A 535 -43.26 40.73 44.46
CA HIS A 535 -43.08 40.65 45.92
C HIS A 535 -43.57 39.38 46.66
N VAL A 536 -42.96 38.93 47.77
CA VAL A 536 -42.40 39.64 48.94
C VAL A 536 -41.27 38.81 49.56
N ASP A 537 -40.33 39.50 50.22
CA ASP A 537 -39.27 39.01 51.11
C ASP A 537 -39.70 37.92 52.10
N ILE A 538 -38.88 36.85 52.20
CA ILE A 538 -38.08 36.39 53.36
C ILE A 538 -37.28 35.16 52.92
#